data_AF-A0A6N7FMN2-F1
#
_entry.id   AF-A0A6N7FMN2-F1
#
_cell.length_a   1.000
_cell.length_b   1.000
_cell.length_c   1.000
_cell.angle_alpha   90.00
_cell.angle_beta   90.00
_cell.angle_gamma   90.00
#
_symmetry.space_group_name_H-M   'P 1'
#
loop_
_entity.id
_entity.type
_entity.pdbx_description
1 polymer ?
#
loop_
_entity_poly.entity_id
_entity_poly.type
_entity_poly.pdbx_seq_one_letter_code
_entity_poly.pdbx_strand_id
1 'polypeptide(L)'
;MAMNREQKRLLQKQGYIDEDGQAVSARRERNQQQARPGTERTRPREFFREMRAELRKVIWPSRSEVVNYSLVVLVFLVVFTAIVAVADWGFARAVLWIFGVE
;
A
#
# COMPACT_ATOMS: atom_id res chain seq x y z
N MET A 1 -9.12 -55.01 -31.08
CA MET A 1 -7.76 -55.46 -30.72
C MET A 1 -7.73 -55.80 -29.24
N ALA A 2 -7.57 -57.08 -28.89
CA ALA A 2 -7.49 -57.50 -27.49
C ALA A 2 -6.10 -57.15 -26.93
N MET A 3 -6.06 -56.21 -26.00
CA MET A 3 -4.82 -55.73 -25.39
C MET A 3 -4.17 -56.85 -24.58
N ASN A 4 -2.89 -57.10 -24.83
CA ASN A 4 -2.14 -58.22 -24.24
C ASN A 4 -2.07 -58.07 -22.71
N ARG A 5 -2.22 -59.16 -21.96
CA ARG A 5 -2.32 -59.14 -20.48
C ARG A 5 -1.08 -58.54 -19.83
N GLU A 6 0.07 -58.63 -20.49
CA GLU A 6 1.32 -58.04 -20.05
C GLU A 6 1.36 -56.51 -20.21
N GLN A 7 0.79 -55.98 -21.30
CA GLN A 7 0.72 -54.54 -21.54
C GLN A 7 -0.14 -53.84 -20.47
N LYS A 8 -1.23 -54.48 -20.04
CA LYS A 8 -2.08 -53.96 -18.95
C LYS A 8 -1.33 -53.91 -17.62
N ARG A 9 -0.57 -54.95 -17.29
CA ARG A 9 0.26 -55.00 -16.08
C ARG A 9 1.42 -54.01 -16.13
N LEU A 10 2.02 -53.78 -17.29
CA LEU A 10 3.10 -52.80 -17.46
C LEU A 10 2.60 -51.38 -17.28
N LEU A 11 1.44 -51.03 -17.86
CA LEU A 11 0.85 -49.70 -17.68
C LEU A 11 0.44 -49.44 -16.21
N GLN A 12 0.00 -50.49 -15.51
CA GLN A 12 -0.29 -50.44 -14.07
C GLN A 12 1.00 -50.35 -13.24
N LYS A 13 2.04 -51.12 -13.57
CA LYS A 13 3.36 -51.10 -12.91
C LYS A 13 4.12 -49.79 -13.16
N GLN A 14 3.89 -49.16 -14.31
CA GLN A 14 4.39 -47.84 -14.66
C GLN A 14 3.54 -46.70 -14.06
N GLY A 15 2.48 -47.02 -13.30
CA GLY A 15 1.68 -46.03 -12.57
C GLY A 15 0.87 -45.09 -13.46
N TYR A 16 0.62 -45.47 -14.72
CA TYR A 16 -0.18 -44.65 -15.66
C TYR A 16 -1.69 -44.81 -15.46
N ILE A 17 -2.14 -45.88 -14.79
CA ILE A 17 -3.54 -46.21 -14.57
C ILE A 17 -3.79 -46.43 -13.07
N ASP A 18 -4.75 -45.69 -12.53
CA ASP A 18 -5.21 -45.78 -11.12
C ASP A 18 -6.04 -47.06 -10.91
N GLU A 19 -6.26 -47.47 -9.66
CA GLU A 19 -7.00 -48.72 -9.32
C GLU A 19 -8.44 -48.74 -9.89
N ASP A 20 -9.01 -47.57 -10.15
CA ASP A 20 -10.34 -47.37 -10.77
C ASP A 20 -10.32 -47.42 -12.31
N GLY A 21 -9.20 -47.78 -12.94
CA GLY A 21 -9.06 -47.90 -14.40
C GLY A 21 -8.96 -46.58 -15.17
N GLN A 22 -8.72 -45.46 -14.46
CA GLN A 22 -8.58 -44.13 -15.06
C GLN A 22 -7.11 -43.71 -15.17
N ALA A 23 -6.76 -42.97 -16.23
CA ALA A 23 -5.40 -42.46 -16.40
C ALA A 23 -5.05 -41.45 -15.30
N VAL A 24 -3.93 -41.67 -14.61
CA VAL A 24 -3.46 -40.85 -13.48
C VAL A 24 -3.22 -39.39 -13.91
N SER A 25 -2.82 -39.18 -15.17
CA SER A 25 -2.70 -37.85 -15.79
C SER A 25 -4.04 -37.09 -15.80
N ALA A 26 -5.13 -37.74 -16.22
CA ALA A 26 -6.45 -37.12 -16.30
C ALA A 26 -7.01 -36.74 -14.92
N ARG A 27 -6.67 -37.49 -13.86
CA ARG A 27 -7.05 -37.16 -12.47
C ARG A 27 -6.25 -35.96 -11.93
N ARG A 28 -4.95 -35.91 -12.21
CA ARG A 28 -4.08 -34.78 -11.85
C ARG A 28 -4.50 -33.49 -12.57
N GLU A 29 -4.84 -33.59 -13.85
CA GLU A 29 -5.35 -32.47 -14.65
C GLU A 29 -6.69 -31.95 -14.11
N ARG A 30 -7.63 -32.83 -13.74
CA ARG A 30 -8.91 -32.44 -13.14
C ARG A 30 -8.75 -31.73 -11.80
N ASN A 31 -7.85 -32.23 -10.95
CA ASN A 31 -7.55 -31.64 -9.64
C ASN A 31 -6.86 -30.26 -9.79
N GLN A 32 -5.96 -30.12 -10.77
CA GLN A 32 -5.35 -28.83 -11.11
C GLN A 32 -6.37 -27.82 -11.66
N GLN A 33 -7.33 -28.26 -12.48
CA GLN A 33 -8.38 -27.38 -13.02
C GLN A 33 -9.45 -26.98 -11.99
N GLN A 34 -9.58 -27.73 -10.89
CA GLN A 34 -10.53 -27.44 -9.81
C GLN A 34 -9.97 -26.46 -8.77
N ALA A 35 -8.65 -26.21 -8.78
CA ALA A 35 -8.00 -25.14 -8.04
C ALA A 35 -8.13 -23.79 -8.76
N ARG A 36 -9.34 -23.41 -9.19
CA ARG A 36 -9.59 -22.03 -9.63
C ARG A 36 -9.59 -21.14 -8.39
N PRO A 37 -8.72 -20.12 -8.28
CA PRO A 37 -8.82 -19.18 -7.17
C PRO A 37 -10.16 -18.46 -7.30
N GLY A 38 -11.03 -18.69 -6.32
CA GLY A 38 -12.29 -17.96 -6.19
C GLY A 38 -11.99 -16.46 -6.09
N THR A 39 -12.85 -15.68 -6.74
CA THR A 39 -12.87 -14.21 -6.80
C THR A 39 -11.96 -13.54 -5.78
N GLU A 40 -10.85 -13.00 -6.28
CA GLU A 40 -9.80 -12.32 -5.54
C GLU A 40 -10.34 -11.01 -4.93
N ARG A 41 -11.12 -11.13 -3.86
CA ARG A 41 -11.43 -10.00 -2.99
C ARG A 41 -10.16 -9.74 -2.19
N THR A 42 -9.48 -8.62 -2.47
CA THR A 42 -8.31 -8.17 -1.72
C THR A 42 -8.63 -8.22 -0.24
N ARG A 43 -7.92 -9.07 0.49
CA ARG A 43 -8.16 -9.21 1.93
C ARG A 43 -7.66 -7.93 2.59
N PRO A 44 -8.34 -7.34 3.59
CA PRO A 44 -7.84 -6.15 4.29
C PRO A 44 -6.40 -6.32 4.78
N ARG A 45 -6.01 -7.54 5.17
CA ARG A 45 -4.63 -7.89 5.57
C ARG A 45 -3.61 -7.71 4.44
N GLU A 46 -3.98 -7.97 3.19
CA GLU A 46 -3.11 -7.76 2.02
C GLU A 46 -2.96 -6.28 1.70
N PHE A 47 -4.05 -5.51 1.80
CA PHE A 47 -4.02 -4.04 1.66
C PHE A 47 -3.07 -3.36 2.65
N PHE A 48 -3.13 -3.70 3.96
CA PHE A 48 -2.22 -3.13 4.95
C PHE A 48 -0.75 -3.52 4.70
N ARG A 49 -0.51 -4.73 4.17
CA ARG A 49 0.84 -5.19 3.81
C ARG A 49 1.39 -4.37 2.64
N GLU A 50 0.56 -4.12 1.62
CA GLU A 50 0.91 -3.29 0.46
C GLU A 50 1.13 -1.84 0.86
N MET A 51 0.24 -1.26 1.67
CA MET A 51 0.39 0.11 2.20
C MET A 51 1.70 0.27 2.99
N ARG A 52 2.06 -0.68 3.87
CA ARG A 52 3.34 -0.63 4.58
C ARG A 52 4.54 -0.73 3.63
N ALA A 53 4.43 -1.53 2.56
CA ALA A 53 5.48 -1.62 1.55
C ALA A 53 5.66 -0.30 0.81
N GLU A 54 4.57 0.42 0.53
CA GLU A 54 4.62 1.74 -0.10
C GLU A 54 5.13 2.82 0.85
N LEU A 55 4.69 2.83 2.12
CA LEU A 55 5.16 3.78 3.13
C LEU A 55 6.66 3.67 3.42
N ARG A 56 7.28 2.51 3.17
CA ARG A 56 8.73 2.34 3.27
C ARG A 56 9.51 3.05 2.16
N LYS A 57 8.86 3.41 1.05
CA LYS A 57 9.45 4.22 -0.02
C LYS A 57 9.45 5.71 0.30
N VAL A 58 8.71 6.14 1.32
CA VAL A 58 8.72 7.53 1.77
C VAL A 58 10.08 7.83 2.39
N ILE A 59 10.77 8.81 1.80
CA ILE A 59 12.01 9.34 2.33
C ILE A 59 11.64 10.22 3.52
N TRP A 60 11.91 9.73 4.73
CA TRP A 60 11.75 10.53 5.93
C TRP A 60 12.89 11.54 6.02
N PRO A 61 12.57 12.81 6.28
CA PRO A 61 13.56 13.87 6.28
C PRO A 61 14.58 13.65 7.40
N SER A 62 15.80 14.13 7.17
CA SER A 62 16.84 14.13 8.20
C SER A 62 16.48 15.08 9.35
N ARG A 63 17.03 14.84 10.55
CA ARG A 63 16.78 15.73 11.71
C ARG A 63 17.17 17.18 11.41
N SER A 64 18.27 17.37 10.69
CA SER A 64 18.74 18.70 10.25
C SER A 64 17.76 19.38 9.29
N GLU A 65 17.15 18.62 8.39
CA GLU A 65 16.18 19.15 7.42
C GLU A 65 14.90 19.60 8.11
N VAL A 66 14.38 18.80 9.05
CA VAL A 66 13.23 19.17 9.87
C VAL A 66 13.50 20.44 10.67
N VAL A 67 14.67 20.55 11.29
CA VAL A 67 15.07 21.75 12.05
C VAL A 67 15.19 22.97 11.13
N ASN A 68 15.82 22.81 9.96
CA ASN A 68 16.01 23.92 9.03
C ASN A 68 14.67 24.46 8.51
N TYR A 69 13.76 23.57 8.09
CA TYR A 69 12.43 23.99 7.64
C TYR A 69 11.60 24.61 8.77
N SER A 70 11.68 24.06 9.99
CA SER A 70 11.01 24.64 11.14
C SER A 70 11.54 26.03 11.48
N LEU A 71 12.84 26.25 11.37
CA LEU A 71 13.48 27.55 11.61
C LEU A 71 13.02 28.59 10.59
N VAL A 72 12.96 28.22 9.30
CA VAL A 72 12.45 29.11 8.25
C VAL A 72 11.01 29.54 8.55
N VAL A 73 10.14 28.59 8.92
CA VAL A 73 8.75 28.88 9.29
C VAL A 73 8.68 29.76 10.54
N LEU A 74 9.52 29.52 11.55
CA LEU A 74 9.58 30.33 12.77
C LEU A 74 9.95 31.78 12.47
N VAL A 75 10.99 32.00 11.65
CA VAL A 75 11.41 33.35 11.24
C VAL A 75 10.30 34.04 10.47
N PHE A 76 9.66 33.32 9.54
CA PHE A 76 8.53 33.86 8.77
C PHE A 76 7.38 34.29 9.67
N LEU A 77 7.02 33.47 10.66
CA LEU A 77 5.99 33.81 11.65
C LEU A 77 6.36 35.07 12.44
N VAL A 78 7.59 35.18 12.94
CA VAL A 78 8.05 36.36 13.69
C VAL A 78 7.92 37.63 12.84
N VAL A 79 8.33 37.57 11.57
CA VAL A 79 8.23 38.72 10.64
C VAL A 79 6.78 39.10 10.41
N PHE A 80 5.90 38.14 10.09
CA PHE A 80 4.48 38.42 9.86
C PHE A 80 3.78 38.96 11.12
N THR A 81 4.05 38.37 12.28
CA THR A 81 3.52 38.86 13.56
C THR A 81 4.00 40.27 13.84
N ALA A 82 5.28 40.61 13.57
CA ALA A 82 5.79 41.96 13.74
C ALA A 82 5.10 42.96 12.80
N ILE A 83 4.90 42.60 11.53
CA ILE A 83 4.18 43.46 10.56
C ILE A 83 2.75 43.72 11.02
N VAL A 84 2.03 42.67 11.42
CA VAL A 84 0.65 42.79 11.92
C VAL A 84 0.61 43.65 13.18
N ALA A 85 1.52 43.42 14.14
CA ALA A 85 1.59 44.21 15.36
C ALA A 85 1.87 45.70 15.09
N VAL A 86 2.74 46.01 14.13
CA VAL A 86 2.99 47.39 13.71
C VAL A 86 1.76 47.99 13.04
N ALA A 87 1.07 47.23 12.19
CA ALA A 87 -0.17 47.66 11.56
C ALA A 87 -1.24 47.94 12.61
N ASP A 88 -1.47 47.02 13.56
CA ASP A 88 -2.42 47.18 14.66
C ASP A 88 -2.12 48.42 15.50
N TRP A 89 -0.85 48.64 15.83
CA TRP A 89 -0.42 49.84 16.56
C TRP A 89 -0.65 51.13 15.75
N GLY A 90 -0.32 51.10 14.46
CA GLY A 90 -0.54 52.21 13.54
C GLY A 90 -2.03 52.54 13.40
N PHE A 91 -2.88 51.54 13.21
CA PHE A 91 -4.33 51.70 13.14
C PHE A 91 -4.91 52.20 14.47
N ALA A 92 -4.47 51.66 15.61
CA ALA A 92 -4.92 52.12 16.91
C ALA A 92 -4.62 53.62 17.11
N ARG A 93 -3.42 54.07 16.76
CA ARG A 93 -3.05 55.50 16.84
C ARG A 93 -3.80 56.36 15.82
N ALA A 94 -3.98 55.88 14.59
CA ALA A 94 -4.73 56.59 13.56
C ALA A 94 -6.20 56.79 13.96
N VAL A 95 -6.83 55.76 14.52
CA VAL A 95 -8.21 55.81 15.01
C VAL A 95 -8.34 56.81 16.17
N LEU A 96 -7.47 56.73 17.18
CA LEU A 96 -7.49 57.69 18.30
C LEU A 96 -7.31 59.13 17.82
N TRP A 97 -6.40 59.35 16.86
CA TRP A 97 -6.17 60.67 16.26
C TRP A 97 -7.40 61.18 15.49
N ILE A 98 -8.05 60.33 14.68
CA ILE A 98 -9.25 60.68 13.90
C ILE A 98 -10.44 61.01 14.80
N PHE A 99 -10.61 60.27 15.90
CA PHE A 99 -11.71 60.52 16.84
C PHE A 99 -11.39 61.58 17.89
N GLY A 100 -10.18 62.17 17.86
CA GLY A 100 -9.78 63.27 18.75
C GLY A 100 -9.86 62.92 20.24
N VAL A 101 -9.83 61.63 20.58
CA VAL A 101 -9.74 61.15 21.96
C VAL A 101 -8.26 61.17 22.32
N GLU A 102 -7.81 62.29 22.88
CA GLU A 102 -6.55 62.36 23.63
C GLU A 102 -6.71 61.75 25.03
#